data_AF-A0A859DNW6-F1
#
_entry.id   AF-A0A859DNW6-F1
#
_cell.length_a   1.000
_cell.length_b   1.000
_cell.length_c   1.000
_cell.angle_alpha   90.00
_cell.angle_beta   90.00
_cell.angle_gamma   90.00
#
_symmetry.space_group_name_H-M   'P 1'
#
loop_
_entity.id
_entity.type
_entity.pdbx_description
1 polymer ?
#
loop_
_entity_poly.entity_id
_entity_poly.type
_entity_poly.pdbx_seq_one_letter_code
_entity_poly.pdbx_strand_id
1 'polypeptide(L)'
;MAMAKIRKLITIIDDDRKPIAEKLMQEMTFMDATLSKLKAGIRKDGAVVEGRDGLKQNPAMQAYNTTIQRYALLNKQLIDLLPPAAKPEAKDELAEFLKKGKSA
;
A
#
# COMPACT_ATOMS: atom_id res chain seq x y z
N MET A 1 -8.37 4.70 2.16
CA MET A 1 -8.39 4.60 0.68
C MET A 1 -9.80 4.25 0.22
N ALA A 2 -10.30 4.76 -0.91
CA ALA A 2 -11.61 4.32 -1.40
C ALA A 2 -11.52 2.84 -1.80
N MET A 3 -12.02 1.94 -0.96
CA MET A 3 -12.01 0.47 -1.16
C MET A 3 -12.54 0.06 -2.54
N ALA A 4 -13.38 0.89 -3.16
CA ALA A 4 -13.86 0.72 -4.53
C ALA A 4 -12.73 0.69 -5.59
N LYS A 5 -11.65 1.48 -5.43
CA LYS A 5 -10.51 1.48 -6.35
C LYS A 5 -9.65 0.22 -6.18
N ILE A 6 -9.54 -0.29 -4.95
CA ILE A 6 -8.75 -1.50 -4.64
C ILE A 6 -9.48 -2.77 -5.12
N ARG A 7 -10.81 -2.82 -5.01
CA ARG A 7 -11.59 -3.96 -5.53
C ARG A 7 -11.42 -4.18 -7.04
N LYS A 8 -11.21 -3.10 -7.82
CA LYS A 8 -10.90 -3.21 -9.26
C LYS A 8 -9.51 -3.81 -9.52
N LEU A 9 -8.58 -3.71 -8.56
CA LEU A 9 -7.26 -4.31 -8.70
C LEU A 9 -7.30 -5.82 -8.48
N ILE A 10 -8.29 -6.35 -7.77
CA ILE A 10 -8.44 -7.80 -7.55
C ILE A 10 -8.91 -8.52 -8.80
N THR A 11 -9.66 -7.86 -9.67
CA THR A 11 -10.16 -8.52 -10.90
C THR A 11 -9.05 -8.88 -11.87
N ILE A 12 -7.86 -8.27 -11.73
CA ILE A 12 -6.68 -8.54 -12.56
C ILE A 12 -5.66 -9.46 -11.87
N ILE A 13 -5.89 -9.88 -10.63
CA ILE A 13 -5.05 -10.86 -9.93
C ILE A 13 -5.41 -12.26 -10.41
N ASP A 14 -4.41 -13.13 -10.56
CA ASP A 14 -4.59 -14.54 -10.92
C ASP A 14 -5.56 -15.25 -9.94
N ASP A 15 -6.41 -16.14 -10.45
CA ASP A 15 -7.50 -16.76 -9.67
C ASP A 15 -7.03 -17.49 -8.40
N ASP A 16 -5.86 -18.13 -8.46
CA ASP A 16 -5.23 -18.84 -7.35
C ASP A 16 -4.77 -17.90 -6.22
N ARG A 17 -4.51 -16.62 -6.55
CA ARG A 17 -4.02 -15.60 -5.62
C ARG A 17 -5.13 -14.71 -5.07
N LYS A 18 -6.32 -14.70 -5.67
CA LYS A 18 -7.47 -13.91 -5.21
C LYS A 18 -7.81 -14.11 -3.73
N PRO A 19 -7.87 -15.36 -3.18
CA PRO A 19 -8.17 -15.55 -1.76
C PRO A 19 -7.15 -14.90 -0.82
N ILE A 20 -5.89 -14.81 -1.25
CA ILE A 20 -4.83 -14.14 -0.48
C ILE A 20 -5.06 -12.63 -0.50
N ALA A 21 -5.34 -12.06 -1.69
CA ALA A 21 -5.63 -10.64 -1.85
C ALA A 21 -6.85 -10.20 -1.03
N GLU A 22 -7.90 -11.02 -0.98
CA GLU A 22 -9.11 -10.76 -0.19
C GLU A 22 -8.82 -10.69 1.31
N LYS A 23 -8.06 -11.65 1.85
CA LYS A 23 -7.64 -11.63 3.26
C LYS A 23 -6.78 -10.40 3.58
N LEU A 24 -5.82 -10.06 2.71
CA LEU A 24 -5.00 -8.86 2.88
C LEU A 24 -5.87 -7.59 2.95
N MET A 25 -6.87 -7.45 2.08
CA MET A 25 -7.78 -6.31 2.11
C MET A 25 -8.63 -6.23 3.40
N GLN A 26 -9.10 -7.37 3.91
CA GLN A 26 -9.86 -7.41 5.16
C GLN A 26 -9.03 -6.87 6.32
N GLU A 27 -7.79 -7.37 6.45
CA GLU A 27 -6.83 -6.88 7.45
C GLU A 27 -6.52 -5.40 7.25
N MET A 28 -6.26 -4.97 6.02
CA MET A 28 -6.01 -3.56 5.71
C MET A 28 -7.20 -2.66 6.07
N THR A 29 -8.44 -3.13 5.90
CA THR A 29 -9.65 -2.40 6.30
C THR A 29 -9.70 -2.19 7.81
N PHE A 30 -9.43 -3.25 8.58
CA PHE A 30 -9.36 -3.17 10.04
C PHE A 30 -8.23 -2.24 10.50
N MET A 31 -7.06 -2.33 9.86
CA MET A 31 -5.91 -1.48 10.16
C MET A 31 -6.16 -0.01 9.84
N ASP A 32 -6.85 0.32 8.73
CA ASP A 32 -7.19 1.72 8.38
C ASP A 32 -8.10 2.36 9.44
N ALA A 33 -9.11 1.62 9.91
CA ALA A 33 -9.96 2.05 11.02
C ALA A 33 -9.16 2.23 12.33
N THR A 34 -8.25 1.30 12.61
CA THR A 34 -7.37 1.36 13.80
C THR A 34 -6.44 2.56 13.75
N LEU A 35 -5.76 2.79 12.62
CA LEU A 35 -4.90 3.94 12.40
C LEU A 35 -5.66 5.26 12.58
N SER A 36 -6.92 5.32 12.14
CA SER A 36 -7.76 6.51 12.31
C SER A 36 -8.03 6.81 13.78
N LYS A 37 -8.35 5.78 14.58
CA LYS A 37 -8.53 5.91 16.04
C LYS A 37 -7.25 6.34 16.74
N LEU A 38 -6.11 5.73 16.39
CA LEU A 38 -4.81 6.08 16.96
C LEU A 38 -4.42 7.53 16.63
N LYS A 39 -4.61 7.98 15.39
CA LYS A 39 -4.38 9.38 15.00
C LYS A 39 -5.24 10.35 15.79
N ALA A 40 -6.51 10.00 16.05
CA ALA A 40 -7.39 10.84 16.86
C ALA A 40 -6.88 10.94 18.30
N GLY A 41 -6.47 9.84 18.92
CA GLY A 41 -5.85 9.83 20.25
C GLY A 41 -4.57 10.67 20.31
N ILE A 42 -3.66 10.50 19.35
CA ILE A 42 -2.40 11.28 19.28
C ILE A 42 -2.68 12.78 19.11
N ARG A 43 -3.67 13.16 18.29
CA ARG A 43 -4.05 14.58 18.12
C ARG A 43 -4.61 15.19 19.40
N LYS A 44 -5.31 14.38 20.19
CA LYS A 44 -5.92 14.82 21.46
C LYS A 44 -4.89 14.93 22.57
N ASP A 45 -4.07 13.88 22.73
CA ASP A 45 -3.23 13.70 23.92
C ASP A 45 -1.74 14.01 23.66
N GLY A 46 -1.37 14.30 22.41
CA GLY A 46 0.01 14.56 21.99
C GLY A 46 0.83 13.29 21.78
N ALA A 47 2.03 13.44 21.21
CA ALA A 47 2.95 12.32 20.97
C ALA A 47 3.71 11.86 22.24
N VAL A 48 3.71 12.70 23.28
CA VAL A 48 4.40 12.50 24.56
C VAL A 48 3.39 12.81 25.67
N VAL A 49 3.39 11.98 26.71
CA VAL A 49 2.49 12.09 27.88
C VAL A 49 3.29 12.02 29.18
N GLU A 50 2.75 12.58 30.25
CA GLU A 50 3.34 12.42 31.59
C GLU A 50 3.10 10.99 32.11
N GLY A 51 4.17 10.33 32.51
CA GLY A 51 4.15 9.06 33.21
C GLY A 51 4.65 9.22 34.65
N ARG A 52 4.61 8.12 35.40
CA ARG A 52 5.03 8.07 36.81
C ARG A 52 6.47 8.58 37.05
N ASP A 53 7.35 8.40 36.07
CA ASP A 53 8.79 8.73 36.18
C ASP A 53 9.20 9.87 35.21
N GLY A 54 8.23 10.67 34.75
CA GLY A 54 8.45 11.77 33.79
C GLY A 54 7.83 11.51 32.42
N LEU A 55 8.25 12.32 31.44
CA LEU A 55 7.70 12.28 30.08
C LEU A 55 8.01 10.96 29.38
N LYS A 56 6.98 10.30 28.87
CA LYS A 56 7.08 9.04 28.09
C LYS A 56 6.33 9.19 26.78
N GLN A 57 6.71 8.37 25.80
CA GLN A 57 5.99 8.32 24.52
C GLN A 57 4.55 7.89 24.73
N ASN A 58 3.60 8.54 24.05
CA ASN A 58 2.21 8.16 24.09
C ASN A 58 2.05 6.71 23.57
N PRO A 59 1.40 5.79 24.33
CA PRO A 59 1.13 4.43 23.86
C PRO A 59 0.41 4.37 22.50
N ALA A 60 -0.50 5.32 22.24
CA ALA A 60 -1.17 5.43 20.95
C ALA A 60 -0.20 5.77 19.82
N MET A 61 0.82 6.60 20.09
CA MET A 61 1.88 6.92 19.12
C MET A 61 2.76 5.70 18.83
N GLN A 62 3.11 4.92 19.86
CA GLN A 62 3.86 3.69 19.67
C GLN A 62 3.08 2.67 18.83
N ALA A 63 1.81 2.42 19.18
CA ALA A 63 0.93 1.53 18.42
C ALA A 63 0.72 2.03 16.98
N TYR A 64 0.60 3.34 16.77
CA TYR A 64 0.48 3.93 15.45
C TYR A 64 1.69 3.62 14.57
N ASN A 65 2.90 3.85 15.07
CA ASN A 65 4.14 3.61 14.33
C ASN A 65 4.26 2.15 13.88
N THR A 66 3.95 1.20 14.77
CA THR A 66 3.98 -0.22 14.42
C THR A 66 2.88 -0.57 13.40
N THR A 67 1.67 -0.03 13.58
CA THR A 67 0.54 -0.34 12.70
C THR A 67 0.74 0.24 11.31
N ILE A 68 1.25 1.46 11.16
CA ILE A 68 1.44 2.09 9.85
C ILE A 68 2.54 1.40 9.04
N GLN A 69 3.61 0.95 9.69
CA GLN A 69 4.66 0.16 9.05
C GLN A 69 4.13 -1.17 8.51
N ARG A 70 3.35 -1.90 9.32
CA ARG A 70 2.70 -3.15 8.90
C ARG A 70 1.69 -2.90 7.78
N TYR A 71 0.93 -1.80 7.87
CA TYR A 71 -0.02 -1.42 6.82
C TYR A 71 0.68 -1.17 5.49
N ALA A 72 1.84 -0.48 5.51
CA ALA A 72 2.67 -0.30 4.31
C ALA A 72 3.18 -1.63 3.74
N LEU A 73 3.55 -2.59 4.59
CA LEU A 73 3.94 -3.93 4.15
C LEU A 73 2.78 -4.68 3.47
N LEU A 74 1.57 -4.66 4.03
CA LEU A 74 0.40 -5.30 3.40
C LEU A 74 0.05 -4.64 2.06
N ASN A 75 0.18 -3.31 1.95
CA ASN A 75 0.02 -2.62 0.67
C ASN A 75 1.03 -3.13 -0.37
N LYS A 76 2.30 -3.27 0.01
CA LYS A 76 3.33 -3.82 -0.88
C LYS A 76 2.99 -5.24 -1.29
N GLN A 77 2.63 -6.11 -0.35
CA GLN A 77 2.23 -7.49 -0.64
C GLN A 77 1.05 -7.55 -1.61
N LEU A 78 0.04 -6.70 -1.43
CA LEU A 78 -1.11 -6.63 -2.35
C LEU A 78 -0.69 -6.15 -3.74
N ILE A 79 0.23 -5.18 -3.84
CA ILE A 79 0.78 -4.72 -5.12
C ILE A 79 1.60 -5.82 -5.80
N ASP A 80 2.37 -6.59 -5.04
CA ASP A 80 3.21 -7.68 -5.56
C ASP A 80 2.37 -8.86 -6.08
N LEU A 81 1.08 -8.96 -5.69
CA LEU A 81 0.12 -9.91 -6.28
C LEU A 81 -0.42 -9.47 -7.64
N LEU A 82 -0.29 -8.19 -7.99
CA LEU A 82 -0.75 -7.68 -9.28
C LEU A 82 0.15 -8.19 -10.40
N PRO A 83 -0.41 -8.43 -11.60
CA PRO A 83 0.42 -8.68 -12.76
C PRO A 83 1.39 -7.52 -12.97
N PRO A 84 2.62 -7.78 -13.44
CA PRO A 84 3.59 -6.73 -13.70
C PRO A 84 2.94 -5.68 -14.60
N ALA A 85 3.07 -4.40 -14.21
CA ALA A 85 2.58 -3.30 -15.04
C ALA A 85 3.15 -3.48 -16.45
N ALA A 86 2.27 -3.48 -17.45
CA ALA A 86 2.69 -3.56 -18.85
C ALA A 86 3.77 -2.49 -19.04
N LYS A 87 5.00 -2.94 -19.33
CA LYS A 87 6.03 -2.01 -19.77
C LYS A 87 5.42 -1.30 -20.97
N PRO A 88 5.43 0.05 -21.03
CA PRO A 88 5.06 0.71 -22.27
C PRO A 88 5.87 0.01 -23.35
N GLU A 89 5.19 -0.51 -24.37
CA GLU A 89 5.87 -1.10 -25.51
C GLU A 89 6.95 -0.10 -25.88
N ALA A 90 8.21 -0.50 -25.70
CA ALA A 90 9.30 0.22 -26.29
C ALA A 90 9.02 0.08 -27.77
N LYS A 91 8.29 1.04 -28.35
CA LYS A 91 8.28 1.27 -29.77
C LYS A 91 9.75 1.33 -30.09
N ASP A 92 10.23 0.28 -30.73
CA ASP A 92 11.64 0.09 -30.98
C ASP A 92 11.98 1.14 -32.05
N GLU A 93 12.22 2.37 -31.61
CA GLU A 93 12.52 3.54 -32.44
C GLU A 93 13.74 3.22 -33.32
N LEU A 94 14.63 2.34 -32.83
CA LEU A 94 15.74 1.78 -33.59
C LEU A 94 15.25 0.85 -34.72
N ALA A 95 14.28 -0.03 -34.47
CA ALA A 95 13.69 -0.88 -35.51
C ALA A 95 12.95 -0.04 -36.58
N GLU A 96 12.22 1.01 -36.20
CA GLU A 96 11.58 1.92 -37.16
C GLU A 96 12.61 2.73 -37.98
N PHE A 97 13.69 3.19 -37.35
CA PHE A 97 14.80 3.89 -38.01
C PHE A 97 15.51 2.98 -39.03
N LEU A 98 15.83 1.74 -38.64
CA LEU A 98 16.46 0.75 -39.53
C LEU A 98 15.56 0.39 -40.72
N LYS A 99 14.23 0.38 -40.54
CA LYS A 99 13.27 0.14 -41.62
C LYS A 99 13.19 1.30 -42.61
N LYS A 100 13.31 2.54 -42.13
CA LYS A 100 13.42 3.74 -42.98
C LYS A 100 14.75 3.80 -43.74
N GLY A 101 15.85 3.35 -43.14
CA GLY A 101 17.18 3.34 -43.77
C GLY A 101 17.37 2.30 -44.89
N LYS A 102 16.57 1.21 -44.91
CA LYS A 102 16.62 0.17 -45.96
C LYS A 102 15.76 0.45 -47.20
N SER A 103 15.04 1.57 -47.22
CA SER A 103 14.14 1.94 -48.33
C SER A 103 14.71 3.08 -49.19
N ALA A 104 16.01 3.38 -49.08
CA ALA A 104 16.74 4.38 -49.85
C ALA A 104 17.82 3.72 -50.72
#